data_AF-A0A0P1BR42-F1
#
_entry.id   AF-A0A0P1BR42-F1
#
_cell.length_a   1.000
_cell.length_b   1.000
_cell.length_c   1.000
_cell.angle_alpha   90.00
_cell.angle_beta   90.00
_cell.angle_gamma   90.00
#
_symmetry.space_group_name_H-M   'P 1'
#
loop_
_entity.id
_entity.type
_entity.pdbx_description
1 polymer ?
#
loop_
_entity_poly.entity_id
_entity_poly.type
_entity_poly.pdbx_seq_one_letter_code
_entity_poly.pdbx_strand_id
1 'polypeptide(L)'
;MGWTCPDDCRYHCTHRVTNDAFDRVNHIKSEAQQAVQALASIAASDGSQGFGGMSRAAQKQKYEELVESRLKQLSPVQKQMVQYHGKWVFIRFLGAQEPLSVIFSLLNLWVHSKGVVQLRSQLPDLFPLKVIYILHALVSCNAWIWSAVFHARDKGWTEKLDYFSAGAVILSGLFFSICRLFRIPPSHPNFTLLARVCAGALAVHILYLSIGRFDYSYNMTANVLVGLAHTFLWLAYSLRPSAFPGPNDGVSSSARSAANGRANEMPPNALSGNASSPTPILSTIPPPSSSRTARIRLQVVVGLLVAATSLELLDFPPILRALDAHALWHLATVPLASMWYKWLIDDARECTSSGWWVGRGLRDPSIDVAPHVVEAMEKAKVWAVKAAATTQQGHAVGSELVARIRGFGERNLSTTFGSAVGAAASPSEREIEKAKEMGGRSHGGISV
;
A
#
# COMPACT_ATOMS: atom_id res chain seq x y z
N MET A 1 21.94 -8.80 21.35
CA MET A 1 21.85 -7.33 21.48
C MET A 1 20.66 -6.89 20.64
N GLY A 2 19.51 -6.44 21.11
CA GLY A 2 18.99 -6.10 22.43
C GLY A 2 17.67 -5.41 22.10
N TRP A 3 16.60 -6.18 21.90
CA TRP A 3 15.26 -5.61 21.70
C TRP A 3 14.65 -5.39 23.08
N THR A 4 15.09 -4.33 23.74
CA THR A 4 14.41 -3.85 24.94
C THR A 4 13.23 -2.99 24.47
N CYS A 5 12.09 -3.64 24.21
CA CYS A 5 10.84 -2.96 23.88
C CYS A 5 10.60 -1.80 24.88
N PRO A 6 10.21 -0.65 24.34
CA PRO A 6 8.83 -0.24 24.49
C PRO A 6 8.23 -0.29 23.10
N ASP A 7 7.38 -1.29 22.81
CA ASP A 7 6.48 -1.06 21.69
C ASP A 7 5.63 0.13 22.04
N ASP A 8 5.40 0.98 21.05
CA ASP A 8 4.66 2.21 21.17
C ASP A 8 3.41 2.01 22.03
N CYS A 9 3.21 2.88 23.04
CA CYS A 9 2.10 2.76 24.00
C CYS A 9 0.75 2.56 23.29
N ARG A 10 0.59 3.14 22.08
CA ARG A 10 -0.58 2.95 21.22
C ARG A 10 -0.78 1.48 20.81
N TYR A 11 0.25 0.79 20.34
CA TYR A 11 0.17 -0.61 19.90
C TYR A 11 -0.12 -1.54 21.09
N HIS A 12 0.62 -1.39 22.19
CA HIS A 12 0.40 -2.20 23.39
C HIS A 12 -0.99 -1.98 23.99
N CYS A 13 -1.46 -0.74 24.09
CA CYS A 13 -2.81 -0.42 24.59
C CYS A 13 -3.89 -1.09 23.73
N THR A 14 -3.75 -1.00 22.40
CA THR A 14 -4.67 -1.59 21.42
C THR A 14 -4.75 -3.12 21.57
N HIS A 15 -3.61 -3.77 21.76
CA HIS A 15 -3.54 -5.21 22.03
C HIS A 15 -4.19 -5.60 23.36
N ARG A 16 -3.87 -4.88 24.43
CA ARG A 16 -4.42 -5.16 25.77
C ARG A 16 -5.93 -5.08 25.76
N VAL A 17 -6.50 -3.98 25.25
CA VAL A 17 -7.96 -3.78 25.20
C VAL A 17 -8.64 -4.89 24.39
N THR A 18 -8.05 -5.29 23.26
CA THR A 18 -8.62 -6.34 22.42
C THR A 18 -8.53 -7.72 23.07
N ASN A 19 -7.41 -8.03 23.74
CA ASN A 19 -7.25 -9.27 24.48
C ASN A 19 -8.22 -9.33 25.68
N ASP A 20 -8.34 -8.25 26.45
CA ASP A 20 -9.27 -8.16 27.59
C ASP A 20 -10.73 -8.38 27.15
N ALA A 21 -11.11 -7.83 26.00
CA ALA A 21 -12.44 -8.04 25.41
C ALA A 21 -12.65 -9.51 25.00
N PHE A 22 -11.66 -10.11 24.34
CA PHE A 22 -11.71 -11.50 23.90
C PHE A 22 -11.81 -12.46 25.10
N ASP A 23 -10.98 -12.27 26.11
CA ASP A 23 -10.95 -13.09 27.33
C ASP A 23 -12.26 -12.95 28.10
N ARG A 24 -12.81 -11.74 28.21
CA ARG A 24 -14.10 -11.50 28.85
C ARG A 24 -15.25 -12.21 28.14
N VAL A 25 -15.28 -12.18 26.81
CA VAL A 25 -16.31 -12.90 26.03
C VAL A 25 -16.16 -14.41 26.20
N ASN A 26 -14.94 -14.94 26.19
CA ASN A 26 -14.70 -16.37 26.43
C ASN A 26 -15.10 -16.79 27.85
N HIS A 27 -14.85 -15.94 28.85
CA HIS A 27 -15.30 -16.17 30.22
C HIS A 27 -16.83 -16.26 30.29
N ILE A 28 -17.55 -15.31 29.68
CA ILE A 28 -19.02 -15.32 29.61
C ILE A 28 -19.54 -16.59 28.95
N LYS A 29 -18.91 -17.03 27.85
CA LYS A 29 -19.29 -18.28 27.17
C LYS A 29 -19.04 -19.51 28.05
N SER A 30 -17.90 -19.56 28.74
CA SER A 30 -17.58 -20.63 29.68
C SER A 30 -18.56 -20.70 30.84
N GLU A 31 -18.87 -19.55 31.46
CA GLU A 31 -19.87 -19.46 32.55
C GLU A 31 -21.26 -19.89 32.08
N ALA A 32 -21.69 -19.44 30.90
CA ALA A 32 -22.97 -19.85 30.33
C ALA A 32 -23.02 -21.35 30.05
N GLN A 33 -21.92 -21.92 29.53
CA GLN A 33 -21.82 -23.36 29.28
C GLN A 33 -21.87 -24.18 30.59
N GLN A 34 -21.15 -23.74 31.63
CA GLN A 34 -21.19 -24.37 32.96
C GLN A 34 -22.59 -24.29 33.58
N ALA A 35 -23.25 -23.12 33.47
CA ALA A 35 -24.61 -22.94 33.98
C ALA A 35 -25.61 -23.87 33.28
N VAL A 36 -25.54 -24.00 31.95
CA VAL A 36 -26.40 -24.92 31.19
C VAL A 36 -26.12 -26.39 31.55
N GLN A 37 -24.85 -26.76 31.71
CA GLN A 37 -24.47 -28.11 32.14
C GLN A 37 -25.02 -28.44 33.53
N ALA A 38 -24.91 -27.50 34.49
CA ALA A 38 -25.47 -27.67 35.82
C ALA A 38 -27.00 -27.83 35.79
N LEU A 39 -27.71 -27.01 35.02
CA LEU A 39 -29.15 -27.12 34.82
C LEU A 39 -29.54 -28.47 34.17
N ALA A 40 -28.77 -28.93 33.19
CA ALA A 40 -29.00 -30.22 32.55
C ALA A 40 -28.78 -31.39 33.51
N SER A 41 -27.76 -31.33 34.38
CA SER A 41 -27.53 -32.35 35.40
C SER A 41 -28.62 -32.38 36.46
N ILE A 42 -29.11 -31.21 36.89
CA ILE A 42 -30.22 -31.11 37.85
C ILE A 42 -31.48 -31.72 37.23
N ALA A 43 -31.82 -31.34 35.98
CA ALA A 43 -32.96 -31.89 35.27
C ALA A 43 -32.86 -33.40 35.00
N ALA A 44 -31.63 -33.95 34.96
CA ALA A 44 -31.41 -35.39 34.86
C ALA A 44 -31.58 -36.10 36.22
N SER A 45 -31.23 -35.45 37.33
CA SER A 45 -31.40 -36.00 38.68
C SER A 45 -32.83 -35.87 39.23
N ASP A 46 -33.60 -34.89 38.76
CA ASP A 46 -34.90 -34.53 39.36
C ASP A 46 -36.05 -35.48 38.99
N GLY A 47 -35.81 -36.47 38.10
CA GLY A 47 -36.45 -37.80 38.00
C GLY A 47 -37.99 -37.92 38.05
N SER A 48 -38.74 -36.84 38.13
CA SER A 48 -40.18 -36.82 38.35
C SER A 48 -40.88 -36.74 37.00
N GLN A 49 -41.25 -37.92 36.52
CA GLN A 49 -42.01 -38.25 35.31
C GLN A 49 -41.16 -38.42 34.03
N GLY A 50 -41.18 -39.66 33.52
CA GLY A 50 -40.25 -40.20 32.53
C GLY A 50 -40.08 -39.40 31.24
N PHE A 51 -38.86 -39.51 30.66
CA PHE A 51 -38.26 -38.68 29.58
C PHE A 51 -37.80 -37.29 30.08
N GLY A 52 -36.73 -37.13 30.88
CA GLY A 52 -35.38 -37.63 30.67
C GLY A 52 -34.43 -36.50 30.22
N GLY A 53 -34.19 -35.50 31.07
CA GLY A 53 -33.17 -34.46 30.90
C GLY A 53 -33.52 -33.30 29.95
N MET A 54 -32.80 -32.19 30.08
CA MET A 54 -32.93 -31.03 29.18
C MET A 54 -32.50 -31.43 27.76
N SER A 55 -33.36 -31.25 26.75
CA SER A 55 -33.04 -31.58 25.36
C SER A 55 -31.85 -30.74 24.85
N ARG A 56 -31.07 -31.28 23.89
CA ARG A 56 -29.94 -30.55 23.30
C ARG A 56 -30.36 -29.21 22.67
N ALA A 57 -31.55 -29.15 22.08
CA ALA A 57 -32.11 -27.92 21.52
C ALA A 57 -32.40 -26.89 22.63
N ALA A 58 -33.00 -27.32 23.74
CA ALA A 58 -33.25 -26.45 24.89
C ALA A 58 -31.95 -25.97 25.55
N GLN A 59 -30.93 -26.84 25.65
CA GLN A 59 -29.60 -26.46 26.13
C GLN A 59 -28.96 -25.40 25.24
N LYS A 60 -29.02 -25.57 23.91
CA LYS A 60 -28.49 -24.60 22.95
C LYS A 60 -29.20 -23.25 23.06
N GLN A 61 -30.54 -23.25 23.11
CA GLN A 61 -31.33 -22.04 23.24
C GLN A 61 -31.02 -21.30 24.56
N LYS A 62 -30.91 -22.03 25.67
CA LYS A 62 -30.57 -21.45 26.98
C LYS A 62 -29.16 -20.87 27.00
N TYR A 63 -28.21 -21.56 26.36
CA TYR A 63 -26.85 -21.06 26.20
C TYR A 63 -26.82 -19.74 25.41
N GLU A 64 -27.50 -19.68 24.26
CA GLU A 64 -27.58 -18.48 23.42
C GLU A 64 -28.21 -17.30 24.18
N GLU A 65 -29.31 -17.53 24.90
CA GLU A 65 -29.98 -16.52 25.74
C GLU A 65 -29.06 -15.97 26.85
N LEU A 66 -28.36 -16.85 27.58
CA LEU A 66 -27.43 -16.46 28.65
C LEU A 66 -26.26 -15.65 28.10
N VAL A 67 -25.67 -16.09 26.98
CA VAL A 67 -24.58 -15.35 26.33
C VAL A 67 -25.07 -13.99 25.85
N GLU A 68 -26.21 -13.93 25.16
CA GLU A 68 -26.74 -12.67 24.61
C GLU A 68 -27.10 -11.66 25.73
N SER A 69 -27.74 -12.11 26.80
CA SER A 69 -28.12 -11.26 27.93
C SER A 69 -26.89 -10.64 28.62
N ARG A 70 -25.82 -11.42 28.82
CA ARG A 70 -24.55 -10.94 29.38
C ARG A 70 -23.83 -10.01 28.42
N LEU A 71 -23.78 -10.35 27.14
CA LEU A 71 -23.17 -9.49 26.13
C LEU A 71 -23.89 -8.15 26.04
N LYS A 72 -25.22 -8.07 26.15
CA LYS A 72 -25.98 -6.80 26.11
C LYS A 72 -25.54 -5.80 27.18
N GLN A 73 -25.07 -6.27 28.34
CA GLN A 73 -24.62 -5.41 29.45
C GLN A 73 -23.24 -4.75 29.22
N LEU A 74 -22.44 -5.27 28.29
CA LEU A 74 -21.11 -4.75 28.02
C LEU A 74 -21.15 -3.56 27.03
N SER A 75 -20.09 -2.77 26.97
CA SER A 75 -19.88 -1.80 25.88
C SER A 75 -19.29 -2.48 24.64
N PRO A 76 -19.36 -1.90 23.43
CA PRO A 76 -18.78 -2.50 22.21
C PRO A 76 -17.30 -2.86 22.35
N VAL A 77 -16.51 -2.00 22.99
CA VAL A 77 -15.07 -2.18 23.25
C VAL A 77 -14.79 -3.42 24.10
N GLN A 78 -15.73 -3.83 24.95
CA GLN A 78 -15.61 -4.98 25.84
C GLN A 78 -16.14 -6.29 25.23
N LYS A 79 -16.82 -6.23 24.06
CA LYS A 79 -17.41 -7.39 23.39
C LYS A 79 -16.66 -7.81 22.14
N GLN A 80 -16.00 -6.87 21.47
CA GLN A 80 -15.38 -7.13 20.18
C GLN A 80 -14.18 -6.22 19.94
N MET A 81 -13.35 -6.61 18.98
CA MET A 81 -12.27 -5.78 18.47
C MET A 81 -12.84 -4.52 17.81
N VAL A 82 -12.29 -3.37 18.18
CA VAL A 82 -12.64 -2.06 17.62
C VAL A 82 -11.38 -1.37 17.13
N GLN A 83 -11.51 -0.42 16.20
CA GLN A 83 -10.39 0.40 15.78
C GLN A 83 -9.92 1.30 16.92
N TYR A 84 -8.62 1.37 17.13
CA TYR A 84 -8.00 2.31 18.06
C TYR A 84 -7.15 3.31 17.28
N HIS A 85 -7.52 4.59 17.34
CA HIS A 85 -6.95 5.64 16.48
C HIS A 85 -7.01 5.25 14.97
N GLY A 86 -8.10 4.63 14.53
CA GLY A 86 -8.28 4.21 13.14
C GLY A 86 -7.42 3.02 12.70
N LYS A 87 -6.89 2.21 13.64
CA LYS A 87 -6.10 1.01 13.32
C LYS A 87 -6.67 -0.24 13.97
N TRP A 88 -6.58 -1.35 13.24
CA TRP A 88 -6.92 -2.68 13.70
C TRP A 88 -5.77 -3.36 14.45
N VAL A 89 -6.06 -4.50 15.08
CA VAL A 89 -5.10 -5.22 15.94
C VAL A 89 -4.57 -6.46 15.21
N PHE A 90 -3.25 -6.54 15.03
CA PHE A 90 -2.61 -7.62 14.28
C PHE A 90 -1.63 -8.44 15.13
N ILE A 91 -1.57 -9.75 14.86
CA ILE A 91 -0.56 -10.63 15.44
C ILE A 91 0.77 -10.35 14.73
N ARG A 92 1.77 -9.96 15.53
CA ARG A 92 3.14 -9.79 15.04
C ARG A 92 3.77 -11.12 14.70
N PHE A 93 4.52 -11.12 13.61
CA PHE A 93 5.35 -12.25 13.21
C PHE A 93 6.70 -11.73 12.73
N LEU A 94 7.79 -12.28 13.29
CA LEU A 94 9.17 -11.89 12.97
C LEU A 94 9.45 -10.37 13.02
N GLY A 95 8.78 -9.67 13.93
CA GLY A 95 8.94 -8.22 14.12
C GLY A 95 8.08 -7.33 13.20
N ALA A 96 7.43 -7.90 12.17
CA ALA A 96 6.46 -7.18 11.34
C ALA A 96 5.12 -7.01 12.08
N GLN A 97 4.57 -5.80 12.07
CA GLN A 97 3.26 -5.51 12.66
C GLN A 97 2.10 -6.09 11.84
N GLU A 98 2.18 -5.99 10.52
CA GLU A 98 1.17 -6.50 9.58
C GLU A 98 1.82 -7.45 8.56
N PRO A 99 2.09 -8.73 8.94
CA PRO A 99 2.93 -9.61 8.12
C PRO A 99 2.42 -9.84 6.70
N LEU A 100 1.10 -9.95 6.53
CA LEU A 100 0.50 -10.16 5.20
C LEU A 100 0.58 -8.89 4.34
N SER A 101 0.30 -7.72 4.91
CA SER A 101 0.48 -6.43 4.23
C SER A 101 1.92 -6.27 3.73
N VAL A 102 2.92 -6.60 4.56
CA VAL A 102 4.35 -6.59 4.18
C VAL A 102 4.63 -7.54 3.00
N ILE A 103 4.20 -8.80 3.10
CA ILE A 103 4.43 -9.80 2.03
C ILE A 103 3.81 -9.32 0.72
N PHE A 104 2.56 -8.84 0.75
CA PHE A 104 1.86 -8.40 -0.45
C PHE A 104 2.43 -7.09 -1.02
N SER A 105 2.95 -6.18 -0.19
CA SER A 105 3.72 -5.01 -0.67
C SER A 105 5.00 -5.44 -1.39
N LEU A 106 5.73 -6.44 -0.86
CA LEU A 106 6.93 -6.97 -1.51
C LEU A 106 6.62 -7.68 -2.83
N LEU A 107 5.49 -8.39 -2.92
CA LEU A 107 5.03 -8.96 -4.19
C LEU A 107 4.70 -7.89 -5.22
N ASN A 108 4.03 -6.80 -4.82
CA ASN A 108 3.82 -5.65 -5.70
C ASN A 108 5.14 -5.01 -6.14
N LEU A 109 6.07 -4.78 -5.21
CA LEU A 109 7.40 -4.27 -5.53
C LEU A 109 8.09 -5.14 -6.60
N TRP A 110 8.00 -6.46 -6.48
CA TRP A 110 8.55 -7.39 -7.46
C TRP A 110 7.86 -7.26 -8.83
N VAL A 111 6.52 -7.18 -8.89
CA VAL A 111 5.78 -6.98 -10.14
C VAL A 111 6.15 -5.65 -10.79
N HIS A 112 6.19 -4.55 -10.04
CA HIS A 112 6.57 -3.23 -10.57
C HIS A 112 8.03 -3.20 -11.02
N SER A 113 8.94 -3.86 -10.30
CA SER A 113 10.35 -3.99 -10.71
C SER A 113 10.49 -4.77 -12.02
N LYS A 114 9.73 -5.86 -12.18
CA LYS A 114 9.62 -6.56 -13.47
C LYS A 114 9.02 -5.66 -14.55
N GLY A 115 8.01 -4.87 -14.20
CA GLY A 115 7.39 -3.87 -15.08
C GLY A 115 8.41 -2.87 -15.62
N VAL A 116 9.31 -2.35 -14.78
CA VAL A 116 10.41 -1.46 -15.23
C VAL A 116 11.28 -2.14 -16.30
N VAL A 117 11.68 -3.39 -16.08
CA VAL A 117 12.51 -4.15 -17.04
C VAL A 117 11.73 -4.43 -18.33
N GLN A 118 10.45 -4.80 -18.23
CA GLN A 118 9.57 -5.03 -19.38
C GLN A 118 9.37 -3.74 -20.20
N LEU A 119 9.04 -2.62 -19.56
CA LEU A 119 8.83 -1.35 -20.25
C LEU A 119 10.11 -0.89 -20.96
N ARG A 120 11.29 -1.05 -20.34
CA ARG A 120 12.56 -0.71 -20.98
C ARG A 120 12.84 -1.54 -22.23
N SER A 121 12.62 -2.85 -22.15
CA SER A 121 12.97 -3.81 -23.22
C SER A 121 11.92 -3.94 -24.31
N GLN A 122 10.64 -3.72 -23.99
CA GLN A 122 9.52 -4.04 -24.88
C GLN A 122 8.80 -2.83 -25.47
N LEU A 123 8.92 -1.65 -24.86
CA LEU A 123 8.36 -0.44 -25.45
C LEU A 123 9.24 0.04 -26.62
N PRO A 124 8.63 0.37 -27.76
CA PRO A 124 9.36 0.96 -28.89
C PRO A 124 10.03 2.29 -28.48
N ASP A 125 11.25 2.54 -28.95
CA ASP A 125 11.97 3.80 -28.65
C ASP A 125 11.30 5.04 -29.25
N LEU A 126 10.57 4.84 -30.36
CA LEU A 126 9.75 5.87 -31.00
C LEU A 126 8.52 6.26 -30.17
N PHE A 127 8.13 5.47 -29.16
CA PHE A 127 6.97 5.78 -28.33
C PHE A 127 7.25 7.00 -27.43
N PRO A 128 6.54 8.13 -27.59
CA PRO A 128 6.92 9.39 -26.92
C PRO A 128 6.88 9.34 -25.39
N LEU A 129 6.04 8.48 -24.81
CA LEU A 129 5.83 8.39 -23.36
C LEU A 129 6.63 7.25 -22.70
N LYS A 130 7.55 6.59 -23.41
CA LYS A 130 8.34 5.47 -22.88
C LYS A 130 9.01 5.79 -21.54
N VAL A 131 9.72 6.92 -21.47
CA VAL A 131 10.38 7.37 -20.23
C VAL A 131 9.36 7.64 -19.12
N ILE A 132 8.20 8.21 -19.46
CA ILE A 132 7.16 8.54 -18.47
C ILE A 132 6.58 7.27 -17.84
N TYR A 133 6.36 6.22 -18.63
CA TYR A 133 5.87 4.93 -18.10
C TYR A 133 6.92 4.27 -17.20
N ILE A 134 8.20 4.34 -17.58
CA ILE A 134 9.30 3.83 -16.74
C ILE A 134 9.39 4.61 -15.42
N LEU A 135 9.31 5.94 -15.46
CA LEU A 135 9.33 6.78 -14.26
C LEU A 135 8.15 6.49 -13.34
N HIS A 136 6.93 6.33 -13.88
CA HIS A 136 5.77 5.94 -13.08
C HIS A 136 5.99 4.58 -12.40
N ALA A 137 6.51 3.58 -13.13
CA ALA A 137 6.82 2.27 -12.56
C ALA A 137 7.88 2.35 -11.43
N LEU A 138 8.87 3.24 -11.54
CA LEU A 138 9.85 3.49 -10.48
C LEU A 138 9.23 4.18 -9.26
N VAL A 139 8.33 5.14 -9.48
CA VAL A 139 7.55 5.77 -8.39
C VAL A 139 6.70 4.71 -7.68
N SER A 140 6.09 3.78 -8.41
CA SER A 140 5.39 2.63 -7.82
C SER A 140 6.32 1.72 -7.02
N CYS A 141 7.52 1.43 -7.51
CA CYS A 141 8.50 0.66 -6.73
C CYS A 141 8.83 1.37 -5.39
N ASN A 142 9.05 2.69 -5.41
CA ASN A 142 9.28 3.46 -4.19
C ASN A 142 8.08 3.39 -3.23
N ALA A 143 6.85 3.50 -3.73
CA ALA A 143 5.65 3.37 -2.90
C ALA A 143 5.54 1.99 -2.23
N TRP A 144 5.78 0.91 -2.96
CA TRP A 144 5.71 -0.44 -2.38
C TRP A 144 6.84 -0.75 -1.40
N ILE A 145 8.02 -0.10 -1.55
CA ILE A 145 9.08 -0.14 -0.54
C ILE A 145 8.58 0.53 0.75
N TRP A 146 8.06 1.76 0.67
CA TRP A 146 7.61 2.48 1.84
C TRP A 146 6.39 1.85 2.51
N SER A 147 5.48 1.28 1.73
CA SER A 147 4.38 0.47 2.19
C SER A 147 4.87 -0.75 2.99
N ALA A 148 5.84 -1.51 2.46
CA ALA A 148 6.42 -2.64 3.19
C ALA A 148 7.11 -2.20 4.50
N VAL A 149 7.83 -1.08 4.48
CA VAL A 149 8.50 -0.53 5.67
C VAL A 149 7.51 -0.06 6.72
N PHE A 150 6.44 0.64 6.32
CA PHE A 150 5.38 1.11 7.21
C PHE A 150 4.63 -0.04 7.87
N HIS A 151 4.23 -1.05 7.09
CA HIS A 151 3.52 -2.24 7.60
C HIS A 151 4.41 -3.16 8.45
N ALA A 152 5.72 -3.14 8.21
CA ALA A 152 6.67 -3.79 9.10
C ALA A 152 6.78 -3.02 10.43
N ARG A 153 6.95 -1.69 10.35
CA ARG A 153 7.01 -0.83 11.53
C ARG A 153 6.39 0.55 11.30
N ASP A 154 5.27 0.75 11.96
CA ASP A 154 4.49 1.97 12.04
C ASP A 154 5.20 3.00 12.94
N LYS A 155 5.78 4.02 12.31
CA LYS A 155 6.37 5.21 12.93
C LYS A 155 5.86 6.42 12.18
N GLY A 156 5.74 7.57 12.83
CA GLY A 156 5.22 8.77 12.15
C GLY A 156 5.97 9.20 10.88
N TRP A 157 7.25 8.86 10.74
CA TRP A 157 8.01 9.11 9.50
C TRP A 157 7.85 8.01 8.44
N THR A 158 7.64 6.74 8.82
CA THR A 158 7.34 5.66 7.85
C THR A 158 5.92 5.80 7.33
N GLU A 159 4.98 6.20 8.18
CA GLU A 159 3.60 6.58 7.83
C GLU A 159 3.59 7.68 6.76
N LYS A 160 4.29 8.79 7.01
CA LYS A 160 4.40 9.88 6.06
C LYS A 160 4.97 9.43 4.71
N LEU A 161 6.06 8.67 4.71
CA LEU A 161 6.71 8.25 3.46
C LEU A 161 5.87 7.26 2.65
N ASP A 162 5.09 6.40 3.31
CA ASP A 162 4.12 5.54 2.62
C ASP A 162 3.06 6.39 1.91
N TYR A 163 2.37 7.26 2.64
CA TYR A 163 1.30 8.08 2.06
C TYR A 163 1.80 9.09 1.02
N PHE A 164 2.97 9.72 1.22
CA PHE A 164 3.56 10.60 0.20
C PHE A 164 3.86 9.84 -1.09
N SER A 165 4.34 8.60 -0.96
CA SER A 165 4.65 7.76 -2.11
C SER A 165 3.38 7.27 -2.81
N ALA A 166 2.34 6.92 -2.06
CA ALA A 166 1.01 6.59 -2.61
C ALA A 166 0.43 7.77 -3.42
N GLY A 167 0.50 8.99 -2.86
CA GLY A 167 0.10 10.20 -3.56
C GLY A 167 0.90 10.45 -4.84
N ALA A 168 2.20 10.21 -4.82
CA ALA A 168 3.05 10.31 -6.00
C ALA A 168 2.66 9.28 -7.09
N VAL A 169 2.31 8.04 -6.72
CA VAL A 169 1.86 7.01 -7.67
C VAL A 169 0.56 7.42 -8.34
N ILE A 170 -0.46 7.79 -7.56
CA ILE A 170 -1.77 8.12 -8.11
C ILE A 170 -1.69 9.37 -9.01
N LEU A 171 -0.94 10.40 -8.59
CA LEU A 171 -0.80 11.62 -9.38
C LEU A 171 0.04 11.42 -10.65
N SER A 172 1.15 10.69 -10.59
CA SER A 172 1.91 10.33 -11.79
C SER A 172 1.10 9.43 -12.72
N GLY A 173 0.23 8.59 -12.16
CA GLY A 173 -0.78 7.81 -12.87
C GLY A 173 -1.73 8.67 -13.70
N LEU A 174 -2.36 9.65 -13.05
CA LEU A 174 -3.22 10.63 -13.72
C LEU A 174 -2.45 11.40 -14.81
N PHE A 175 -1.24 11.86 -14.50
CA PHE A 175 -0.39 12.60 -15.43
C PHE A 175 -0.18 11.84 -16.74
N PHE A 176 0.33 10.60 -16.69
CA PHE A 176 0.61 9.87 -17.93
C PHE A 176 -0.69 9.48 -18.66
N SER A 177 -1.80 9.32 -17.93
CA SER A 177 -3.11 9.00 -18.53
C SER A 177 -3.61 10.18 -19.36
N ILE A 178 -3.51 11.40 -18.83
CA ILE A 178 -3.83 12.62 -19.58
C ILE A 178 -2.91 12.74 -20.80
N CYS A 179 -1.59 12.60 -20.63
CA CYS A 179 -0.66 12.67 -21.77
C CYS A 179 -0.96 11.64 -22.86
N ARG A 180 -1.26 10.39 -22.47
CA ARG A 180 -1.54 9.29 -23.39
C ARG A 180 -2.86 9.48 -24.12
N LEU A 181 -3.92 9.84 -23.41
CA LEU A 181 -5.27 9.91 -23.96
C LEU A 181 -5.51 11.17 -24.79
N PHE A 182 -4.92 12.31 -24.41
CA PHE A 182 -5.02 13.57 -25.15
C PHE A 182 -3.87 13.81 -26.13
N ARG A 183 -3.02 12.80 -26.33
CA ARG A 183 -1.87 12.84 -27.26
C ARG A 183 -0.96 14.05 -27.03
N ILE A 184 -0.56 14.27 -25.77
CA ILE A 184 0.34 15.37 -25.37
C ILE A 184 1.77 14.83 -25.26
N PRO A 185 2.64 15.04 -26.27
CA PRO A 185 4.01 14.55 -26.26
C PRO A 185 4.93 15.43 -25.37
N PRO A 186 6.09 14.91 -24.94
CA PRO A 186 7.04 15.68 -24.12
C PRO A 186 7.52 17.00 -24.74
N SER A 187 7.53 17.12 -26.07
CA SER A 187 7.90 18.35 -26.78
C SER A 187 6.82 19.43 -26.77
N HIS A 188 5.59 19.12 -26.33
CA HIS A 188 4.48 20.06 -26.35
C HIS A 188 4.47 20.94 -25.08
N PRO A 189 4.21 22.26 -25.14
CA PRO A 189 4.23 23.14 -23.97
C PRO A 189 3.23 22.71 -22.87
N ASN A 190 2.04 22.23 -23.26
CA ASN A 190 1.06 21.68 -22.31
C ASN A 190 1.60 20.49 -21.50
N PHE A 191 2.56 19.72 -22.02
CA PHE A 191 3.22 18.64 -21.25
C PHE A 191 3.96 19.24 -20.06
N THR A 192 4.81 20.23 -20.32
CA THR A 192 5.60 20.92 -19.30
C THR A 192 4.71 21.63 -18.29
N LEU A 193 3.65 22.29 -18.75
CA LEU A 193 2.66 22.93 -17.86
C LEU A 193 2.01 21.88 -16.95
N LEU A 194 1.49 20.79 -17.52
CA LEU A 194 0.84 19.73 -16.76
C LEU A 194 1.80 19.10 -15.76
N ALA A 195 3.05 18.82 -16.16
CA ALA A 195 4.07 18.27 -15.28
C ALA A 195 4.37 19.20 -14.10
N ARG A 196 4.46 20.52 -14.34
CA ARG A 196 4.65 21.52 -13.27
C ARG A 196 3.45 21.60 -12.34
N VAL A 197 2.23 21.54 -12.88
CA VAL A 197 1.00 21.53 -12.08
C VAL A 197 0.94 20.29 -11.19
N CYS A 198 1.20 19.09 -11.73
CA CYS A 198 1.26 17.87 -10.95
C CYS A 198 2.38 17.91 -9.90
N ALA A 199 3.59 18.36 -10.26
CA ALA A 199 4.69 18.47 -9.31
C ALA A 199 4.38 19.48 -8.18
N GLY A 200 3.80 20.63 -8.51
CA GLY A 200 3.36 21.63 -7.54
C GLY A 200 2.26 21.10 -6.63
N ALA A 201 1.26 20.41 -7.19
CA ALA A 201 0.19 19.79 -6.41
C ALA A 201 0.74 18.74 -5.44
N LEU A 202 1.67 17.88 -5.87
CA LEU A 202 2.33 16.92 -5.00
C LEU A 202 3.15 17.61 -3.90
N ALA A 203 3.89 18.66 -4.24
CA ALA A 203 4.69 19.41 -3.27
C ALA A 203 3.81 20.07 -2.19
N VAL A 204 2.69 20.70 -2.60
CA VAL A 204 1.71 21.29 -1.67
C VAL A 204 1.06 20.21 -0.82
N HIS A 205 0.70 19.08 -1.41
CA HIS A 205 0.12 17.93 -0.69
C HIS A 205 1.07 17.39 0.38
N ILE A 206 2.34 17.17 0.03
CA ILE A 206 3.39 16.72 0.96
C ILE A 206 3.63 17.77 2.04
N LEU A 207 3.71 19.06 1.68
CA LEU A 207 3.94 20.14 2.63
C LEU A 207 2.79 20.21 3.66
N TYR A 208 1.54 20.16 3.18
CA TYR A 208 0.36 20.16 4.04
C TYR A 208 0.38 19.00 5.05
N LEU A 209 0.63 17.77 4.57
CA LEU A 209 0.70 16.59 5.43
C LEU A 209 1.96 16.52 6.31
N SER A 210 2.96 17.35 6.02
CA SER A 210 4.19 17.44 6.82
C SER A 210 4.04 18.34 8.04
N ILE A 211 3.16 19.36 7.97
CA ILE A 211 2.97 20.37 9.01
C ILE A 211 1.98 19.86 10.07
N GLY A 212 2.41 19.82 11.32
CA GLY A 212 1.54 19.44 12.44
C GLY A 212 1.18 17.95 12.46
N ARG A 213 -0.07 17.66 12.84
CA ARG A 213 -0.59 16.29 12.91
C ARG A 213 -0.99 15.82 11.51
N PHE A 214 -0.60 14.60 11.16
CA PHE A 214 -0.95 13.98 9.88
C PHE A 214 -2.47 13.86 9.72
N ASP A 215 -3.02 14.50 8.68
CA ASP A 215 -4.46 14.44 8.35
C ASP A 215 -4.73 13.28 7.39
N TYR A 216 -5.06 12.13 7.97
CA TYR A 216 -5.40 10.92 7.23
C TYR A 216 -6.65 11.11 6.34
N SER A 217 -7.67 11.80 6.84
CA SER A 217 -8.93 11.99 6.11
C SER A 217 -8.72 12.83 4.85
N TYR A 218 -7.93 13.90 4.94
CA TYR A 218 -7.51 14.67 3.78
C TYR A 218 -6.71 13.83 2.80
N ASN A 219 -5.70 13.07 3.27
CA ASN A 219 -4.89 12.22 2.41
C ASN A 219 -5.74 11.23 1.61
N MET A 220 -6.65 10.52 2.28
CA MET A 220 -7.54 9.58 1.62
C MET A 220 -8.46 10.27 0.62
N THR A 221 -9.04 11.41 0.99
CA THR A 221 -9.91 12.18 0.07
C THR A 221 -9.17 12.62 -1.18
N ALA A 222 -7.97 13.19 -1.03
CA ALA A 222 -7.16 13.64 -2.15
C ALA A 222 -6.80 12.48 -3.11
N ASN A 223 -6.31 11.36 -2.56
CA ASN A 223 -5.93 10.20 -3.34
C ASN A 223 -7.12 9.55 -4.05
N VAL A 224 -8.26 9.41 -3.38
CA VAL A 224 -9.49 8.87 -3.97
C VAL A 224 -9.97 9.76 -5.13
N LEU A 225 -9.97 11.09 -4.97
CA LEU A 225 -10.41 12.00 -6.05
C LEU A 225 -9.51 11.90 -7.29
N VAL A 226 -8.20 11.92 -7.10
CA VAL A 226 -7.24 11.81 -8.22
C VAL A 226 -7.31 10.41 -8.86
N GLY A 227 -7.45 9.36 -8.05
CA GLY A 227 -7.62 7.98 -8.50
C GLY A 227 -8.92 7.77 -9.29
N LEU A 228 -10.02 8.37 -8.86
CA LEU A 228 -11.29 8.35 -9.58
C LEU A 228 -11.18 9.08 -10.93
N ALA A 229 -10.50 10.22 -10.99
CA ALA A 229 -10.25 10.92 -12.25
C ALA A 229 -9.43 10.06 -13.23
N HIS A 230 -8.36 9.42 -12.75
CA HIS A 230 -7.55 8.48 -13.52
C HIS A 230 -8.40 7.31 -14.06
N THR A 231 -9.17 6.68 -13.19
CA THR A 231 -10.02 5.54 -13.52
C THR A 231 -11.12 5.91 -14.50
N PHE A 232 -11.76 7.07 -14.30
CA PHE A 232 -12.80 7.59 -15.19
C PHE A 232 -12.29 7.82 -16.60
N LEU A 233 -11.09 8.40 -16.75
CA LEU A 233 -10.48 8.61 -18.07
C LEU A 233 -10.28 7.29 -18.83
N TRP A 234 -9.78 6.26 -18.15
CA TRP A 234 -9.59 4.95 -18.76
C TRP A 234 -10.90 4.23 -19.07
N LEU A 235 -11.90 4.35 -18.19
CA LEU A 235 -13.23 3.82 -18.43
C LEU A 235 -13.87 4.49 -19.66
N ALA A 236 -13.84 5.82 -19.73
CA ALA A 236 -14.35 6.60 -20.85
C ALA A 236 -13.67 6.19 -22.16
N TYR A 237 -12.34 6.03 -22.14
CA TYR A 237 -11.58 5.56 -23.31
C TYR A 237 -11.98 4.13 -23.70
N SER A 238 -12.13 3.23 -22.74
CA SER A 238 -12.51 1.84 -23.01
C SER A 238 -13.90 1.70 -23.63
N LEU A 239 -14.82 2.62 -23.31
CA LEU A 239 -16.18 2.64 -23.84
C LEU A 239 -16.24 3.32 -25.20
N ARG A 240 -15.58 4.48 -25.34
CA ARG A 240 -15.61 5.31 -26.54
C ARG A 240 -14.23 5.90 -26.86
N PRO A 241 -13.31 5.12 -27.47
CA PRO A 241 -11.98 5.60 -27.83
C PRO A 241 -12.02 6.83 -28.77
N SER A 242 -13.04 6.93 -29.62
CA SER A 242 -13.25 8.04 -30.55
C SER A 242 -13.67 9.37 -29.91
N ALA A 243 -13.95 9.38 -28.60
CA ALA A 243 -14.19 10.63 -27.85
C ALA A 243 -12.88 11.39 -27.56
N PHE A 244 -11.72 10.76 -27.77
CA PHE A 244 -10.41 11.33 -27.50
C PHE A 244 -9.73 11.81 -28.80
N PRO A 245 -8.84 12.82 -28.73
CA PRO A 245 -8.23 13.40 -29.91
C PRO A 245 -7.46 12.39 -30.77
N GLY A 246 -7.70 12.42 -32.09
CA GLY A 246 -7.02 11.61 -33.10
C GLY A 246 -5.95 12.37 -33.91
N PRO A 247 -5.13 11.66 -34.73
CA PRO A 247 -4.09 12.23 -35.60
C PRO A 247 -4.55 13.40 -36.46
N ASN A 248 -5.78 13.32 -36.97
CA ASN A 248 -6.30 14.22 -37.99
C ASN A 248 -7.13 15.40 -37.45
N ASP A 249 -7.34 15.49 -36.13
CA ASP A 249 -8.27 16.47 -35.55
C ASP A 249 -7.78 17.93 -35.73
N GLY A 250 -6.46 18.14 -35.86
CA GLY A 250 -5.89 19.46 -36.15
C GLY A 250 -6.03 19.89 -37.62
N VAL A 251 -6.08 18.94 -38.55
CA VAL A 251 -6.19 19.23 -40.00
C VAL A 251 -7.64 19.53 -40.37
N SER A 252 -8.61 18.88 -39.73
CA SER A 252 -10.03 19.03 -40.05
C SER A 252 -10.62 20.40 -39.69
N SER A 253 -10.05 21.11 -38.71
CA SER A 253 -10.50 22.44 -38.30
C SER A 253 -10.02 23.51 -39.27
N SER A 254 -8.74 23.45 -39.68
CA SER A 254 -8.17 24.34 -40.68
C SER A 254 -8.76 24.11 -42.07
N ALA A 255 -9.01 22.85 -42.45
CA ALA A 255 -9.67 22.51 -43.71
C ALA A 255 -11.14 22.96 -43.74
N ARG A 256 -11.88 22.87 -42.63
CA ARG A 256 -13.26 23.42 -42.50
C ARG A 256 -13.28 24.94 -42.54
N SER A 257 -12.34 25.62 -41.87
CA SER A 257 -12.19 27.08 -41.94
C SER A 257 -11.80 27.56 -43.35
N ALA A 258 -10.91 26.84 -44.05
CA ALA A 258 -10.54 27.15 -45.43
C ALA A 258 -11.66 26.87 -46.44
N ALA A 259 -12.44 25.80 -46.24
CA ALA A 259 -13.62 25.48 -47.06
C ALA A 259 -14.75 26.51 -46.86
N ASN A 260 -15.00 26.94 -45.61
CA ASN A 260 -15.95 28.01 -45.33
C ASN A 260 -15.47 29.39 -45.84
N GLY A 261 -14.16 29.63 -45.87
CA GLY A 261 -13.57 30.83 -46.48
C GLY A 261 -13.76 30.87 -48.00
N ARG A 262 -13.55 29.74 -48.69
CA ARG A 262 -13.76 29.63 -50.15
C ARG A 262 -15.22 29.64 -50.58
N ALA A 263 -16.15 29.19 -49.74
CA ALA A 263 -17.58 29.24 -50.03
C ALA A 263 -18.13 30.68 -50.07
N ASN A 264 -17.47 31.63 -49.40
CA ASN A 264 -17.87 33.04 -49.38
C ASN A 264 -17.28 33.90 -50.52
N GLU A 265 -16.41 33.34 -51.37
CA GLU A 265 -15.75 34.07 -52.48
C GLU A 265 -16.18 33.61 -53.88
N MET A 266 -17.18 32.72 -53.99
CA MET A 266 -17.55 32.13 -55.27
C MET A 266 -18.61 32.98 -56.00
N PRO A 267 -18.33 33.53 -57.21
CA PRO A 267 -19.33 34.25 -57.99
C PRO A 267 -20.39 33.29 -58.57
N PRO A 268 -21.64 33.74 -58.78
CA PRO A 268 -22.80 32.87 -58.98
C PRO A 268 -22.86 32.06 -60.29
N ASN A 269 -21.80 32.01 -61.11
CA ASN A 269 -21.83 31.37 -62.44
C ASN A 269 -20.61 30.49 -62.76
N ALA A 270 -20.27 29.55 -61.89
CA ALA A 270 -19.27 28.52 -62.18
C ALA A 270 -19.85 27.10 -62.02
N LEU A 271 -20.75 26.72 -62.93
CA LEU A 271 -21.11 25.33 -63.18
C LEU A 271 -20.83 25.01 -64.65
N SER A 272 -19.64 24.48 -64.94
CA SER A 272 -19.43 23.58 -66.07
C SER A 272 -18.09 22.87 -65.89
N GLY A 273 -18.13 21.58 -65.55
CA GLY A 273 -16.94 20.75 -65.43
C GLY A 273 -17.20 19.54 -64.55
N ASN A 274 -17.46 18.40 -65.17
CA ASN A 274 -17.50 17.06 -64.56
C ASN A 274 -16.10 16.63 -64.08
N ALA A 275 -15.49 17.38 -63.17
CA ALA A 275 -14.29 16.97 -62.45
C ALA A 275 -14.71 16.61 -61.03
N SER A 276 -15.00 15.33 -60.80
CA SER A 276 -14.95 14.75 -59.46
C SER A 276 -13.54 14.98 -58.93
N SER A 277 -13.38 16.04 -58.14
CA SER A 277 -12.15 16.28 -57.37
C SER A 277 -11.82 14.99 -56.62
N PRO A 278 -10.58 14.50 -56.65
CA PRO A 278 -10.22 13.33 -55.87
C PRO A 278 -10.45 13.69 -54.41
N THR A 279 -11.49 13.13 -53.81
CA THR A 279 -11.68 13.20 -52.38
C THR A 279 -10.44 12.55 -51.78
N PRO A 280 -9.62 13.27 -50.99
CA PRO A 280 -8.53 12.62 -50.32
C PRO A 280 -9.17 11.59 -49.40
N ILE A 281 -8.94 10.31 -49.68
CA ILE A 281 -9.24 9.22 -48.75
C ILE A 281 -8.28 9.46 -47.58
N LEU A 282 -8.68 10.34 -46.67
CA LEU A 282 -8.00 10.52 -45.41
C LEU A 282 -8.33 9.25 -44.62
N SER A 283 -7.52 8.21 -44.80
CA SER A 283 -7.62 6.98 -44.03
C SER A 283 -7.61 7.37 -42.55
N THR A 284 -8.77 7.28 -41.92
CA THR A 284 -8.93 7.57 -40.50
C THR A 284 -8.20 6.47 -39.75
N ILE A 285 -6.99 6.79 -39.25
CA ILE A 285 -6.25 5.87 -38.38
C ILE A 285 -7.14 5.62 -37.17
N PRO A 286 -7.60 4.38 -36.92
CA PRO A 286 -8.45 4.10 -35.78
C PRO A 286 -7.68 4.33 -34.48
N PRO A 287 -8.34 4.73 -33.38
CA PRO A 287 -7.69 4.78 -32.09
C PRO A 287 -7.06 3.43 -31.74
N PRO A 288 -5.86 3.42 -31.12
CA PRO A 288 -5.24 2.20 -30.62
C PRO A 288 -6.16 1.52 -29.59
N SER A 289 -5.97 0.22 -29.38
CA SER A 289 -6.79 -0.59 -28.47
C SER A 289 -8.30 -0.54 -28.78
N SER A 290 -8.71 -0.23 -30.02
CA SER A 290 -10.12 -0.10 -30.41
C SER A 290 -10.82 -1.42 -30.74
N SER A 291 -10.05 -2.50 -30.93
CA SER A 291 -10.62 -3.84 -31.15
C SER A 291 -11.52 -4.25 -29.98
N ARG A 292 -12.58 -5.03 -30.23
CA ARG A 292 -13.51 -5.49 -29.19
C ARG A 292 -12.76 -6.21 -28.06
N THR A 293 -11.79 -7.05 -28.41
CA THR A 293 -10.97 -7.79 -27.44
C THR A 293 -10.08 -6.86 -26.59
N ALA A 294 -9.43 -5.87 -27.20
CA ALA A 294 -8.60 -4.91 -26.46
C ALA A 294 -9.43 -4.05 -25.50
N ARG A 295 -10.62 -3.59 -25.95
CA ARG A 295 -11.55 -2.83 -25.10
C ARG A 295 -12.07 -3.64 -23.91
N ILE A 296 -12.48 -4.90 -24.13
CA ILE A 296 -12.92 -5.78 -23.03
C ILE A 296 -11.78 -6.02 -22.04
N ARG A 297 -10.55 -6.25 -22.52
CA ARG A 297 -9.38 -6.40 -21.62
C ARG A 297 -9.17 -5.17 -20.75
N LEU A 298 -9.22 -3.97 -21.33
CA LEU A 298 -9.10 -2.72 -20.58
C LEU A 298 -10.26 -2.56 -19.59
N GLN A 299 -11.50 -2.83 -19.99
CA GLN A 299 -12.67 -2.77 -19.12
C GLN A 299 -12.56 -3.73 -17.93
N VAL A 300 -12.06 -4.94 -18.15
CA VAL A 300 -11.82 -5.92 -17.08
C VAL A 300 -10.74 -5.39 -16.13
N VAL A 301 -9.62 -4.86 -16.63
CA VAL A 301 -8.57 -4.29 -15.78
C VAL A 301 -9.10 -3.12 -14.96
N VAL A 302 -9.83 -2.19 -15.57
CA VAL A 302 -10.42 -1.03 -14.89
C VAL A 302 -11.48 -1.46 -13.87
N GLY A 303 -12.36 -2.41 -14.22
CA GLY A 303 -13.38 -2.94 -13.32
C GLY A 303 -12.79 -3.66 -12.11
N LEU A 304 -11.74 -4.46 -12.32
CA LEU A 304 -11.01 -5.11 -11.24
C LEU A 304 -10.24 -4.09 -10.39
N LEU A 305 -9.70 -3.01 -10.98
CA LEU A 305 -9.07 -1.92 -10.22
C LEU A 305 -10.08 -1.21 -9.32
N VAL A 306 -11.29 -0.92 -9.82
CA VAL A 306 -12.38 -0.36 -9.00
C VAL A 306 -12.77 -1.31 -7.87
N ALA A 307 -12.93 -2.60 -8.17
CA ALA A 307 -13.26 -3.62 -7.17
C ALA A 307 -12.14 -3.82 -6.14
N ALA A 308 -10.87 -3.68 -6.53
CA ALA A 308 -9.76 -3.69 -5.58
C ALA A 308 -9.78 -2.44 -4.71
N THR A 309 -9.99 -1.26 -5.30
CA THR A 309 -10.00 0.03 -4.58
C THR A 309 -11.16 0.12 -3.59
N SER A 310 -12.28 -0.58 -3.81
CA SER A 310 -13.36 -0.62 -2.82
C SER A 310 -12.97 -1.37 -1.54
N LEU A 311 -12.00 -2.29 -1.57
CA LEU A 311 -11.48 -2.92 -0.35
C LEU A 311 -10.82 -1.89 0.58
N GLU A 312 -10.16 -0.88 0.03
CA GLU A 312 -9.59 0.23 0.78
C GLU A 312 -10.67 1.07 1.50
N LEU A 313 -11.87 1.16 0.91
CA LEU A 313 -12.99 1.94 1.44
C LEU A 313 -13.85 1.17 2.45
N LEU A 314 -13.86 -0.16 2.37
CA LEU A 314 -14.71 -1.01 3.21
C LEU A 314 -14.11 -1.24 4.61
N ASP A 315 -12.78 -1.15 4.77
CA ASP A 315 -12.04 -1.14 6.04
C ASP A 315 -12.58 -2.11 7.12
N PHE A 316 -12.75 -3.39 6.74
CA PHE A 316 -13.25 -4.42 7.64
C PHE A 316 -12.15 -4.96 8.59
N PRO A 317 -12.52 -5.44 9.79
CA PRO A 317 -11.56 -5.94 10.79
C PRO A 317 -10.75 -7.16 10.32
N PRO A 318 -9.48 -7.32 10.76
CA PRO A 318 -8.64 -8.43 10.34
C PRO A 318 -9.21 -9.77 10.75
N ILE A 319 -9.45 -10.61 9.75
CA ILE A 319 -9.78 -12.01 9.90
C ILE A 319 -8.57 -12.71 10.54
N LEU A 320 -8.82 -13.44 11.62
CA LEU A 320 -7.80 -14.11 12.44
C LEU A 320 -6.68 -13.16 12.94
N ARG A 321 -6.95 -11.85 13.06
CA ARG A 321 -5.95 -10.83 13.44
C ARG A 321 -4.72 -10.82 12.51
N ALA A 322 -4.90 -11.24 11.25
CA ALA A 322 -3.82 -11.37 10.28
C ALA A 322 -4.16 -10.75 8.91
N LEU A 323 -5.40 -10.93 8.42
CA LEU A 323 -5.82 -10.52 7.08
C LEU A 323 -6.97 -9.52 7.15
N ASP A 324 -6.72 -8.27 6.81
CA ASP A 324 -7.72 -7.21 6.74
C ASP A 324 -8.05 -6.79 5.29
N ALA A 325 -8.86 -5.75 5.16
CA ALA A 325 -9.26 -5.19 3.87
C ALA A 325 -8.06 -4.60 3.11
N HIS A 326 -7.15 -3.92 3.82
CA HIS A 326 -5.98 -3.28 3.23
C HIS A 326 -4.97 -4.30 2.69
N ALA A 327 -4.68 -5.37 3.43
CA ALA A 327 -3.87 -6.48 2.93
C ALA A 327 -4.50 -7.16 1.70
N LEU A 328 -5.83 -7.32 1.65
CA LEU A 328 -6.49 -7.83 0.44
C LEU A 328 -6.37 -6.86 -0.75
N TRP A 329 -6.41 -5.55 -0.52
CA TRP A 329 -6.13 -4.56 -1.56
C TRP A 329 -4.69 -4.71 -2.11
N HIS A 330 -3.70 -4.92 -1.25
CA HIS A 330 -2.32 -5.21 -1.68
C HIS A 330 -2.27 -6.49 -2.52
N LEU A 331 -2.91 -7.57 -2.05
CA LEU A 331 -2.91 -8.84 -2.78
C LEU A 331 -3.58 -8.70 -4.15
N ALA A 332 -4.72 -8.01 -4.23
CA ALA A 332 -5.48 -7.81 -5.46
C ALA A 332 -4.69 -7.00 -6.50
N THR A 333 -3.87 -6.04 -6.07
CA THR A 333 -3.07 -5.20 -6.98
C THR A 333 -1.91 -5.94 -7.65
N VAL A 334 -1.42 -7.07 -7.09
CA VAL A 334 -0.33 -7.87 -7.66
C VAL A 334 -0.64 -8.39 -9.09
N PRO A 335 -1.72 -9.17 -9.32
CA PRO A 335 -2.08 -9.60 -10.67
C PRO A 335 -2.55 -8.42 -11.54
N LEU A 336 -3.19 -7.40 -10.94
CA LEU A 336 -3.67 -6.24 -11.68
C LEU A 336 -2.52 -5.43 -12.29
N ALA A 337 -1.46 -5.17 -11.54
CA ALA A 337 -0.27 -4.47 -12.04
C ALA A 337 0.36 -5.24 -13.21
N SER A 338 0.41 -6.57 -13.14
CA SER A 338 0.90 -7.42 -14.24
C SER A 338 0.04 -7.28 -15.51
N MET A 339 -1.29 -7.31 -15.34
CA MET A 339 -2.24 -7.11 -16.45
C MET A 339 -2.12 -5.70 -17.05
N TRP A 340 -1.94 -4.68 -16.19
CA TRP A 340 -1.78 -3.29 -16.59
C TRP A 340 -0.53 -3.07 -17.44
N TYR A 341 0.63 -3.57 -17.01
CA TYR A 341 1.86 -3.47 -17.78
C TYR A 341 1.77 -4.15 -19.13
N LYS A 342 1.16 -5.34 -19.18
CA LYS A 342 0.93 -6.05 -20.44
C LYS A 342 0.08 -5.21 -21.39
N TRP A 343 -1.02 -4.65 -20.88
CA TRP A 343 -1.91 -3.81 -21.68
C TRP A 343 -1.20 -2.54 -22.17
N LEU A 344 -0.44 -1.84 -21.31
CA LEU A 344 0.32 -0.64 -21.68
C LEU A 344 1.35 -0.91 -22.78
N ILE A 345 2.03 -2.06 -22.74
CA ILE A 345 3.01 -2.45 -23.76
C ILE A 345 2.34 -2.73 -25.09
N ASP A 346 1.24 -3.50 -25.07
CA ASP A 346 0.48 -3.84 -26.29
C ASP A 346 -0.10 -2.55 -26.92
N ASP A 347 -0.65 -1.65 -26.10
CA ASP A 347 -1.18 -0.34 -26.52
C ASP A 347 -0.09 0.57 -27.12
N ALA A 348 1.08 0.67 -26.48
CA ALA A 348 2.17 1.49 -26.97
C ALA A 348 2.76 0.96 -28.29
N ARG A 349 2.82 -0.37 -28.47
CA ARG A 349 3.22 -0.98 -29.74
C ARG A 349 2.25 -0.62 -30.85
N GLU A 350 0.95 -0.78 -30.59
CA GLU A 350 -0.11 -0.40 -31.55
C GLU A 350 -0.05 1.10 -31.89
N CYS A 351 0.17 1.96 -30.89
CA CYS A 351 0.37 3.39 -31.10
C CYS A 351 1.50 3.71 -32.10
N THR A 352 2.60 2.98 -32.02
CA THR A 352 3.74 3.19 -32.94
C THR A 352 3.51 2.57 -34.30
N SER A 353 2.96 1.35 -34.38
CA SER A 353 2.77 0.64 -35.65
C SER A 353 1.66 1.24 -36.51
N SER A 354 0.62 1.81 -35.89
CA SER A 354 -0.47 2.51 -36.58
C SER A 354 -0.11 3.93 -37.01
N GLY A 355 1.04 4.46 -36.56
CA GLY A 355 1.37 5.87 -36.74
C GLY A 355 0.48 6.81 -35.94
N TRP A 356 -0.12 6.35 -34.83
CA TRP A 356 -1.01 7.16 -33.98
C TRP A 356 -0.33 8.44 -33.43
N TRP A 357 1.00 8.49 -33.37
CA TRP A 357 1.78 9.66 -32.95
C TRP A 357 2.47 10.40 -34.10
N VAL A 358 2.20 10.05 -35.36
CA VAL A 358 2.76 10.74 -36.54
C VAL A 358 2.22 12.17 -36.62
N GLY A 359 3.11 13.12 -36.96
CA GLY A 359 2.78 14.55 -37.13
C GLY A 359 2.76 15.40 -35.85
N ARG A 360 2.78 14.80 -34.65
CA ARG A 360 2.96 15.51 -33.37
C ARG A 360 3.86 14.72 -32.41
N GLY A 361 5.05 15.25 -32.14
CA GLY A 361 5.89 14.78 -31.04
C GLY A 361 6.45 13.36 -31.19
N LEU A 362 6.80 12.97 -32.42
CA LEU A 362 7.84 11.96 -32.58
C LEU A 362 9.09 12.45 -31.84
N ARG A 363 9.68 11.55 -31.06
CA ARG A 363 10.86 11.84 -30.25
C ARG A 363 11.99 12.23 -31.21
N ASP A 364 12.50 13.45 -31.09
CA ASP A 364 13.76 13.82 -31.75
C ASP A 364 14.86 12.96 -31.10
N PRO A 365 15.55 12.09 -31.86
CA PRO A 365 16.60 11.24 -31.31
C PRO A 365 17.73 12.04 -30.64
N SER A 366 17.90 13.32 -30.97
CA SER A 366 18.91 14.21 -30.39
C SER A 366 18.55 14.78 -29.01
N ILE A 367 17.27 14.72 -28.60
CA ILE A 367 16.77 15.21 -27.30
C ILE A 367 16.41 14.00 -26.41
N ASP A 368 17.25 12.96 -26.47
CA ASP A 368 17.04 11.75 -25.70
C ASP A 368 17.47 11.93 -24.24
N VAL A 369 16.50 12.12 -23.34
CA VAL A 369 16.72 12.12 -21.88
C VAL A 369 16.77 10.71 -21.27
N ALA A 370 16.47 9.66 -22.03
CA ALA A 370 16.52 8.28 -21.54
C ALA A 370 17.95 7.87 -21.13
N PRO A 371 19.03 8.21 -21.87
CA PRO A 371 20.40 8.09 -21.40
C PRO A 371 20.64 8.74 -20.04
N HIS A 372 20.12 9.95 -19.80
CA HIS A 372 20.30 10.66 -18.53
C HIS A 372 19.51 10.04 -17.37
N VAL A 373 18.29 9.55 -17.62
CA VAL A 373 17.52 8.78 -16.64
C VAL A 373 18.21 7.45 -16.33
N VAL A 374 18.75 6.77 -17.35
CA VAL A 374 19.52 5.53 -17.19
C VAL A 374 20.82 5.77 -16.43
N GLU A 375 21.53 6.87 -16.72
CA GLU A 375 22.73 7.28 -16.00
C GLU A 375 22.40 7.64 -14.54
N ALA A 376 21.30 8.37 -14.31
CA ALA A 376 20.81 8.65 -12.96
C ALA A 376 20.43 7.37 -12.21
N MET A 377 19.86 6.36 -12.90
CA MET A 377 19.55 5.06 -12.32
C MET A 377 20.80 4.25 -11.99
N GLU A 378 21.81 4.22 -12.86
CA GLU A 378 23.09 3.58 -12.55
C GLU A 378 23.80 4.30 -11.39
N LYS A 379 23.77 5.64 -11.36
CA LYS A 379 24.27 6.43 -10.23
C LYS A 379 23.49 6.12 -8.94
N ALA A 380 22.17 6.00 -9.00
CA ALA A 380 21.33 5.66 -7.86
C ALA A 380 21.58 4.23 -7.37
N LYS A 381 21.81 3.28 -8.29
CA LYS A 381 22.19 1.90 -7.98
C LYS A 381 23.56 1.83 -7.32
N VAL A 382 24.56 2.54 -7.85
CA VAL A 382 25.90 2.68 -7.25
C VAL A 382 25.80 3.34 -5.88
N TRP A 383 25.00 4.39 -5.75
CA TRP A 383 24.75 5.05 -4.47
C TRP A 383 24.08 4.10 -3.47
N ALA A 384 23.08 3.32 -3.89
CA ALA A 384 22.39 2.35 -3.03
C ALA A 384 23.33 1.22 -2.58
N VAL A 385 24.16 0.69 -3.48
CA VAL A 385 25.20 -0.30 -3.14
C VAL A 385 26.23 0.30 -2.18
N LYS A 386 26.65 1.56 -2.40
CA LYS A 386 27.58 2.27 -1.52
C LYS A 386 26.97 2.62 -0.17
N ALA A 387 25.69 2.96 -0.12
CA ALA A 387 24.95 3.23 1.11
C ALA A 387 24.75 1.93 1.91
N ALA A 388 24.44 0.81 1.24
CA ALA A 388 24.37 -0.51 1.85
C ALA A 388 25.74 -0.94 2.41
N ALA A 389 26.82 -0.75 1.63
CA ALA A 389 28.18 -1.03 2.08
C ALA A 389 28.60 -0.15 3.27
N THR A 390 28.32 1.16 3.22
CA THR A 390 28.58 2.10 4.33
C THR A 390 27.79 1.73 5.58
N THR A 391 26.55 1.27 5.42
CA THR A 391 25.70 0.80 6.54
C THR A 391 26.27 -0.49 7.14
N GLN A 392 26.73 -1.42 6.31
CA GLN A 392 27.36 -2.66 6.76
C GLN A 392 28.71 -2.41 7.44
N GLN A 393 29.49 -1.45 6.94
CA GLN A 393 30.75 -1.00 7.54
C GLN A 393 30.51 -0.21 8.83
N GLY A 394 29.46 0.60 8.90
CA GLY A 394 29.01 1.28 10.11
C GLY A 394 28.53 0.30 11.19
N HIS A 395 27.83 -0.77 10.81
CA HIS A 395 27.49 -1.88 11.70
C HIS A 395 28.73 -2.67 12.17
N ALA A 396 29.73 -2.86 11.30
CA ALA A 396 31.01 -3.49 11.68
C ALA A 396 31.84 -2.61 12.63
N VAL A 397 31.93 -1.31 12.37
CA VAL A 397 32.62 -0.34 13.25
C VAL A 397 31.86 -0.16 14.57
N GLY A 398 30.52 -0.14 14.54
CA GLY A 398 29.68 -0.07 15.73
C GLY A 398 29.80 -1.33 16.60
N SER A 399 29.84 -2.51 15.99
CA SER A 399 30.04 -3.78 16.72
C SER A 399 31.47 -3.92 17.27
N GLU A 400 32.48 -3.49 16.53
CA GLU A 400 33.88 -3.40 17.00
C GLU A 400 34.03 -2.38 18.14
N LEU A 401 33.37 -1.22 18.06
CA LEU A 401 33.37 -0.20 19.11
C LEU A 401 32.65 -0.72 20.37
N VAL A 402 31.51 -1.39 20.22
CA VAL A 402 30.79 -2.03 21.34
C VAL A 402 31.63 -3.16 21.94
N ALA A 403 32.32 -3.97 21.13
CA ALA A 403 33.23 -5.01 21.61
C ALA A 403 34.46 -4.42 22.34
N ARG A 404 35.02 -3.31 21.84
CA ARG A 404 36.12 -2.58 22.50
C ARG A 404 35.69 -1.93 23.80
N ILE A 405 34.51 -1.31 23.85
CA ILE A 405 33.95 -0.72 25.09
C ILE A 405 33.69 -1.83 26.12
N ARG A 406 33.15 -2.98 25.70
CA ARG A 406 32.94 -4.15 26.57
C ARG A 406 34.27 -4.72 27.10
N GLY A 407 35.27 -4.83 26.21
CA GLY A 407 36.62 -5.25 26.59
C GLY A 407 37.43 -4.21 27.37
N PHE A 408 37.02 -2.93 27.38
CA PHE A 408 37.58 -1.87 28.24
C PHE A 408 36.94 -1.94 29.64
N GLY A 409 35.63 -2.23 29.71
CA GLY A 409 34.92 -2.50 30.95
C GLY A 409 35.48 -3.72 31.68
N GLU A 410 35.72 -4.82 30.96
CA GLU A 410 36.30 -6.05 31.53
C GLU A 410 37.78 -5.89 31.90
N ARG A 411 38.58 -5.14 31.12
CA ARG A 411 39.98 -4.85 31.48
C ARG A 411 40.09 -3.93 32.70
N ASN A 412 39.29 -2.87 32.80
CA ASN A 412 39.32 -1.95 33.95
C ASN A 412 38.73 -2.55 35.24
N LEU A 413 37.88 -3.58 35.14
CA LEU A 413 37.47 -4.37 36.31
C LEU A 413 38.55 -5.37 36.76
N SER A 414 39.45 -5.79 35.86
CA SER A 414 40.59 -6.66 36.21
C SER A 414 41.85 -5.92 36.70
N THR A 415 42.04 -4.65 36.33
CA THR A 415 43.20 -3.84 36.75
C THR A 415 42.95 -2.91 37.94
N THR A 416 41.70 -2.76 38.41
CA THR A 416 41.39 -1.92 39.59
C THR A 416 41.17 -2.74 40.88
N PHE A 417 41.22 -4.08 40.82
CA PHE A 417 41.07 -4.98 41.98
C PHE A 417 42.29 -5.89 42.20
N GLY A 418 43.49 -5.31 42.13
CA GLY A 418 44.74 -6.06 42.25
C GLY A 418 45.88 -5.31 42.94
N SER A 419 45.61 -4.55 44.00
CA SER A 419 46.56 -4.21 45.09
C SER A 419 46.07 -3.03 45.91
N ALA A 420 45.45 -3.33 47.05
CA ALA A 420 45.59 -2.57 48.29
C ALA A 420 44.83 -3.31 49.40
N VAL A 421 45.49 -4.30 49.99
CA VAL A 421 45.20 -4.70 51.37
C VAL A 421 45.71 -3.56 52.26
N GLY A 422 44.84 -3.00 53.10
CA GLY A 422 45.21 -1.90 54.00
C GLY A 422 44.10 -1.47 54.96
N ALA A 423 43.68 -2.40 55.82
CA ALA A 423 43.13 -2.18 57.18
C ALA A 423 41.94 -1.20 57.40
N ALA A 424 40.75 -1.75 57.61
CA ALA A 424 39.89 -1.42 58.76
C ALA A 424 38.83 -2.51 58.96
N ALA A 425 38.56 -2.82 60.23
CA ALA A 425 37.96 -4.05 60.75
C ALA A 425 36.51 -4.36 60.32
N SER A 426 36.26 -5.67 60.23
CA SER A 426 34.97 -6.36 60.14
C SER A 426 34.17 -6.30 61.45
N PRO A 427 32.82 -6.24 61.41
CA PRO A 427 31.99 -6.55 62.56
C PRO A 427 32.11 -8.03 62.94
N SER A 428 32.07 -8.32 64.25
CA SER A 428 32.20 -9.66 64.83
C SER A 428 31.05 -10.60 64.49
N GLU A 429 31.32 -11.91 64.50
CA GLU A 429 30.41 -13.04 64.26
C GLU A 429 29.10 -13.09 65.07
N ARG A 430 28.85 -12.14 65.98
CA ARG A 430 27.55 -11.99 66.67
C ARG A 430 26.42 -11.38 65.83
N GLU A 431 26.72 -10.76 64.69
CA GLU A 431 25.68 -10.12 63.85
C GLU A 431 25.16 -11.03 62.72
N ILE A 432 25.87 -12.12 62.41
CA ILE A 432 25.45 -13.11 61.39
C ILE A 432 24.49 -14.15 61.99
N GLU A 433 24.53 -14.36 63.31
CA GLU A 433 23.71 -15.37 63.99
C GLU A 433 22.24 -14.93 64.22
N LYS A 434 21.93 -13.63 64.20
CA LYS A 434 20.55 -13.11 64.31
C LYS A 434 19.75 -13.12 63.00
N ALA A 435 20.39 -13.27 61.84
CA ALA A 435 19.71 -13.29 60.55
C ALA A 435 19.26 -14.68 60.10
N LYS A 436 19.79 -15.75 60.73
CA LYS A 436 19.40 -17.15 60.47
C LYS A 436 18.19 -17.64 61.28
N GLU A 437 17.70 -16.86 62.27
CA GLU A 437 16.52 -17.22 63.08
C GLU A 437 15.17 -16.76 62.50
N MET A 438 15.11 -16.08 61.35
CA MET A 438 13.84 -15.60 60.76
C MET A 438 13.49 -16.17 59.38
N GLY A 439 14.03 -17.35 59.04
CA GLY A 439 13.60 -18.11 57.87
C GLY A 439 13.00 -19.47 58.25
N GLY A 440 11.69 -19.56 58.47
CA GLY A 440 11.02 -20.88 58.53
C GLY A 440 9.61 -20.94 59.14
N ARG A 441 8.57 -20.88 58.29
CA ARG A 441 7.19 -21.45 58.37
C ARG A 441 6.28 -20.62 57.43
N SER A 442 5.44 -21.12 56.52
CA SER A 442 4.87 -22.45 56.25
C SER A 442 4.23 -22.47 54.84
N HIS A 443 4.22 -23.63 54.18
CA HIS A 443 3.21 -24.21 53.25
C HIS A 443 3.72 -25.65 53.03
N GLY A 444 2.99 -26.76 53.07
CA GLY A 444 1.59 -27.14 53.18
C GLY A 444 1.62 -28.69 53.04
N GLY A 445 0.62 -29.41 53.54
CA GLY A 445 0.66 -30.86 53.74
C GLY A 445 1.10 -31.72 52.53
N ILE A 446 2.14 -32.54 52.80
CA ILE A 446 2.33 -33.98 52.52
C ILE A 446 1.76 -34.58 51.22
N SER A 447 2.72 -35.02 50.37
CA SER A 447 2.83 -36.23 49.49
C SER A 447 1.57 -36.88 48.91
N VAL A 448 1.53 -37.27 47.64
CA VAL A 448 2.50 -38.14 46.93
C VAL A 448 2.71 -37.69 45.48
#